data_AF-I3ID94-F1
#
_entry.id   AF-I3ID94-F1
#
_cell.length_a   1.000
_cell.length_b   1.000
_cell.length_c   1.000
_cell.angle_alpha   90.00
_cell.angle_beta   90.00
_cell.angle_gamma   90.00
#
_symmetry.space_group_name_H-M   'P 1'
#
loop_
_entity.id
_entity.type
_entity.pdbx_description
1 polymer ?
#
loop_
_entity_poly.entity_id
_entity_poly.type
_entity_poly.pdbx_seq_one_letter_code
_entity_poly.pdbx_strand_id
1 'polypeptide(L)'
;MMSGLSQLLGLTANAAPTIYPRQVDLSGNIFHFAMPENFSKDMPAENMVEKLDIEDLKKFDNPEYGNIIRRWWDIKKPGFFGKELGTVMMDISVQRVPNNKKKLIHINAYNIANRLDFLLMINDTLHQRYDELNKNYRGQGGIDGDYSVDFCYLLGSEIESDYRDYNYNGQKWIGYTVTAPNAQLIVGLVTPVTQDTYIELVFTFSPNHDASPNEFLDVAHMTTQLIEDSLRVNYAANNPIKQVIENEWPNTTNNETLALHKDKLLIPLFGPNIYQRLEESQKKALELKKELDRPLEE
;
A
#
# COMPACT_ATOMS: atom_id res chain seq x y z
N MET A 1 13.55 -38.85 -45.61
CA MET A 1 14.14 -38.53 -44.29
C MET A 1 14.22 -37.02 -44.14
N MET A 2 13.15 -36.40 -43.64
CA MET A 2 13.11 -35.02 -43.14
C MET A 2 11.83 -34.89 -42.30
N SER A 3 11.89 -35.32 -41.04
CA SER A 3 10.81 -35.13 -40.05
C SER A 3 11.35 -35.13 -38.62
N GLY A 4 12.51 -34.50 -38.40
CA GLY A 4 13.26 -34.57 -37.14
C GLY A 4 13.71 -33.22 -36.57
N LEU A 5 13.16 -32.10 -37.03
CA LEU A 5 13.55 -30.76 -36.56
C LEU A 5 12.41 -29.92 -35.96
N SER A 6 11.15 -30.38 -36.08
CA SER A 6 9.99 -29.71 -35.49
C SER A 6 9.72 -30.08 -34.02
N GLN A 7 10.53 -30.95 -33.41
CA GLN A 7 10.42 -31.31 -31.99
C GLN A 7 11.42 -30.59 -31.07
N LEU A 8 12.26 -29.69 -31.62
CA LEU A 8 13.29 -28.95 -30.87
C LEU A 8 12.95 -27.48 -30.60
N LEU A 9 11.77 -27.03 -30.99
CA LEU A 9 11.19 -25.77 -30.54
C LEU A 9 10.08 -26.12 -29.56
N GLY A 10 10.51 -26.43 -28.34
CA GLY A 10 9.63 -26.58 -27.19
C GLY A 10 8.77 -25.33 -27.05
N LEU A 11 7.53 -25.45 -27.51
CA LEU A 11 6.39 -24.70 -27.02
C LEU A 11 6.28 -24.96 -25.51
N THR A 12 7.12 -24.33 -24.70
CA THR A 12 6.78 -24.13 -23.30
C THR A 12 5.86 -22.93 -23.27
N ALA A 13 4.57 -23.25 -23.25
CA ALA A 13 3.54 -22.40 -22.69
C ALA A 13 4.08 -21.67 -21.45
N ASN A 14 3.68 -20.41 -21.27
CA ASN A 14 3.93 -19.63 -20.05
C ASN A 14 3.43 -20.44 -18.85
N ALA A 15 4.29 -21.28 -18.26
CA ALA A 15 3.97 -21.95 -17.02
C ALA A 15 3.86 -20.83 -15.98
N ALA A 16 2.70 -20.74 -15.33
CA ALA A 16 2.52 -19.82 -14.22
C ALA A 16 3.71 -20.01 -13.25
N PRO A 17 4.32 -18.91 -12.77
CA PRO A 17 5.49 -19.02 -11.91
C PRO A 17 5.14 -19.88 -10.69
N THR A 18 6.02 -20.83 -10.36
CA THR A 18 5.83 -21.64 -9.17
C THR A 18 5.96 -20.75 -7.94
N ILE A 19 4.92 -20.76 -7.11
CA ILE A 19 4.83 -19.96 -5.88
C ILE A 19 5.25 -20.82 -4.70
N TYR A 20 6.15 -20.29 -3.87
CA TYR A 20 6.69 -20.99 -2.72
C TYR A 20 6.18 -20.38 -1.42
N PRO A 21 5.44 -21.14 -0.59
CA PRO A 21 4.98 -20.66 0.71
C PRO A 21 6.13 -20.32 1.65
N ARG A 22 5.90 -19.32 2.50
CA ARG A 22 6.79 -18.82 3.54
C ARG A 22 6.00 -18.55 4.81
N GLN A 23 6.72 -18.60 5.93
CA GLN A 23 6.19 -18.23 7.22
C GLN A 23 7.27 -17.55 8.05
N VAL A 24 6.83 -16.60 8.90
CA VAL A 24 7.69 -15.88 9.83
C VAL A 24 7.03 -15.88 11.20
N ASP A 25 7.76 -16.29 12.23
CA ASP A 25 7.34 -16.20 13.63
C ASP A 25 7.59 -14.79 14.17
N LEU A 26 6.51 -14.06 14.44
CA LEU A 26 6.48 -12.69 14.98
C LEU A 26 6.01 -12.72 16.44
N SER A 27 6.87 -13.22 17.32
CA SER A 27 6.57 -13.45 18.74
C SER A 27 5.28 -14.25 18.98
N GLY A 28 5.11 -15.36 18.24
CA GLY A 28 3.94 -16.25 18.34
C GLY A 28 2.79 -15.91 17.39
N ASN A 29 2.81 -14.75 16.73
CA ASN A 29 1.95 -14.48 15.58
C ASN A 29 2.65 -15.00 14.32
N ILE A 30 1.98 -15.79 13.48
CA ILE A 30 2.61 -16.38 12.30
C ILE A 30 2.18 -15.61 11.06
N PHE A 31 3.11 -14.89 10.43
CA PHE A 31 2.86 -14.24 9.15
C PHE A 31 3.17 -15.21 8.01
N HIS A 32 2.18 -15.41 7.15
CA HIS A 32 2.24 -16.24 5.96
C HIS A 32 2.19 -15.38 4.71
N PHE A 33 3.04 -15.73 3.76
CA PHE A 33 3.02 -15.21 2.41
C PHE A 33 3.63 -16.26 1.50
N ALA A 34 3.54 -16.06 0.19
CA ALA A 34 4.14 -16.91 -0.79
C ALA A 34 4.65 -16.03 -1.92
N MET A 35 5.75 -16.45 -2.55
CA MET A 35 6.36 -15.65 -3.60
C MET A 35 7.00 -16.54 -4.67
N PRO A 36 7.10 -16.05 -5.91
CA PRO A 36 7.89 -16.73 -6.92
C PRO A 36 9.39 -16.50 -6.67
N GLU A 37 10.23 -17.48 -6.99
CA GLU A 37 11.68 -17.44 -6.76
C GLU A 37 12.51 -17.08 -8.00
N ASN A 38 11.87 -16.64 -9.08
CA ASN A 38 12.54 -16.14 -10.29
C ASN A 38 13.07 -14.70 -10.10
N PHE A 39 13.82 -14.47 -9.02
CA PHE A 39 14.36 -13.16 -8.66
C PHE A 39 15.34 -12.63 -9.72
N SER A 40 15.49 -11.31 -9.75
CA SER A 40 16.54 -10.63 -10.51
C SER A 40 17.90 -11.17 -10.09
N LYS A 41 18.77 -11.41 -11.08
CA LYS A 41 20.14 -11.91 -10.84
C LYS A 41 21.14 -10.78 -10.57
N ASP A 42 20.76 -9.56 -10.93
CA ASP A 42 21.62 -8.38 -10.89
C ASP A 42 21.39 -7.53 -9.63
N MET A 43 20.28 -7.78 -8.92
CA MET A 43 19.93 -7.09 -7.69
C MET A 43 20.37 -7.90 -6.46
N PRO A 44 20.67 -7.23 -5.33
CA PRO A 44 20.99 -7.91 -4.08
C PRO A 44 19.84 -8.83 -3.64
N ALA A 45 20.11 -9.79 -2.77
CA ALA A 45 19.07 -10.60 -2.13
C ALA A 45 19.58 -11.07 -0.78
N GLU A 46 18.96 -10.57 0.30
CA GLU A 46 19.31 -10.99 1.67
C GLU A 46 18.49 -12.19 2.10
N ASN A 47 18.99 -13.00 3.03
CA ASN A 47 18.19 -14.11 3.55
C ASN A 47 16.94 -13.59 4.26
N MET A 48 15.84 -14.33 4.12
CA MET A 48 14.61 -14.03 4.83
C MET A 48 14.81 -14.25 6.33
N VAL A 49 14.29 -13.34 7.15
CA VAL A 49 14.14 -13.56 8.59
C VAL A 49 13.00 -14.53 8.83
N GLU A 50 13.28 -15.69 9.43
CA GLU A 50 12.25 -16.69 9.77
C GLU A 50 11.60 -16.44 11.13
N LYS A 51 12.29 -15.70 12.01
CA LYS A 51 11.79 -15.35 13.34
C LYS A 51 12.25 -13.95 13.73
N LEU A 52 11.30 -13.12 14.14
CA LEU A 52 11.52 -11.76 14.60
C LEU A 52 10.85 -11.56 15.96
N ASP A 53 11.63 -11.10 16.94
CA ASP A 53 11.08 -10.72 18.24
C ASP A 53 10.52 -9.30 18.16
N ILE A 54 9.19 -9.20 18.12
CA ILE A 54 8.48 -7.93 17.96
C ILE A 54 8.00 -7.34 19.29
N GLU A 55 8.31 -7.98 20.42
CA GLU A 55 7.93 -7.51 21.77
C GLU A 55 8.99 -6.57 22.34
N ASP A 56 10.27 -6.74 21.98
CA ASP A 56 11.33 -5.83 22.36
C ASP A 56 11.38 -4.59 21.45
N LEU A 57 10.50 -3.62 21.74
CA LEU A 57 10.33 -2.38 20.97
C LEU A 57 11.60 -1.53 20.86
N LYS A 58 12.63 -1.75 21.70
CA LYS A 58 13.91 -1.03 21.61
C LYS A 58 14.75 -1.49 20.43
N LYS A 59 14.58 -2.74 19.97
CA LYS A 59 15.33 -3.25 18.81
C LYS A 59 14.95 -2.52 17.52
N PHE A 60 13.74 -1.99 17.44
CA PHE A 60 13.28 -1.12 16.35
C PHE A 60 13.94 0.27 16.33
N ASP A 61 14.78 0.61 17.32
CA ASP A 61 15.65 1.78 17.21
C ASP A 61 16.71 1.59 16.10
N ASN A 62 16.99 0.33 15.70
CA ASN A 62 17.67 0.01 14.46
C ASN A 62 16.63 -0.07 13.30
N PRO A 63 16.71 0.80 12.28
CA PRO A 63 15.74 0.84 11.18
C PRO A 63 15.67 -0.46 10.37
N GLU A 64 16.73 -1.26 10.33
CA GLU A 64 16.76 -2.52 9.59
C GLU A 64 16.24 -3.72 10.40
N TYR A 65 16.05 -3.57 11.73
CA TYR A 65 15.65 -4.69 12.58
C TYR A 65 14.30 -5.31 12.16
N GLY A 66 13.37 -4.45 11.74
CA GLY A 66 12.06 -4.87 11.29
C GLY A 66 12.02 -5.54 9.91
N ASN A 67 13.11 -5.51 9.14
CA ASN A 67 13.12 -6.05 7.79
C ASN A 67 12.99 -7.59 7.82
N ILE A 68 11.99 -8.12 7.12
CA ILE A 68 11.79 -9.56 6.99
C ILE A 68 12.48 -10.07 5.73
N ILE A 69 12.22 -9.41 4.60
CA ILE A 69 12.78 -9.79 3.30
C ILE A 69 12.67 -8.63 2.31
N ARG A 70 13.69 -8.48 1.47
CA ARG A 70 13.66 -7.64 0.27
C ARG A 70 13.97 -8.45 -0.97
N ARG A 71 13.15 -8.38 -2.02
CA ARG A 71 13.32 -9.11 -3.28
C ARG A 71 13.06 -8.25 -4.49
N TRP A 72 13.65 -8.61 -5.62
CA TRP A 72 13.55 -7.88 -6.87
C TRP A 72 13.20 -8.85 -7.99
N TRP A 73 12.38 -8.38 -8.94
CA TRP A 73 12.06 -9.11 -10.16
C TRP A 73 12.26 -8.20 -11.35
N ASP A 74 12.97 -8.71 -12.36
CA ASP A 74 13.04 -8.08 -13.66
C ASP A 74 11.74 -8.39 -14.41
N ILE A 75 10.97 -7.36 -14.74
CA ILE A 75 9.71 -7.51 -15.46
C ILE A 75 10.00 -7.47 -16.95
N LYS A 76 9.64 -8.54 -17.65
CA LYS A 76 9.88 -8.70 -19.09
C LYS A 76 8.59 -9.10 -19.79
N LYS A 77 8.41 -8.70 -21.04
CA LYS A 77 7.29 -9.21 -21.86
C LYS A 77 7.35 -10.74 -21.93
N PRO A 78 6.21 -11.43 -22.03
CA PRO A 78 6.21 -12.87 -22.27
C PRO A 78 6.96 -13.24 -23.57
N GLY A 79 7.67 -14.38 -23.56
CA GLY A 79 8.39 -14.92 -24.72
C GLY A 79 9.92 -14.80 -24.63
N PHE A 80 10.63 -15.62 -25.42
CA PHE A 80 12.10 -15.75 -25.34
C PHE A 80 12.87 -14.46 -25.66
N PHE A 81 12.28 -13.56 -26.46
CA PHE A 81 12.83 -12.25 -26.81
C PHE A 81 12.03 -11.10 -26.18
N GLY A 82 11.36 -11.38 -25.05
CA GLY A 82 10.58 -10.39 -24.33
C GLY A 82 11.42 -9.17 -23.96
N LYS A 83 10.96 -7.98 -24.37
CA LYS A 83 11.59 -6.72 -23.98
C LYS A 83 11.55 -6.57 -22.46
N GLU A 84 12.64 -6.07 -21.89
CA GLU A 84 12.70 -5.68 -20.48
C GLU A 84 11.89 -4.40 -20.24
N LEU A 85 10.90 -4.49 -19.36
CA LEU A 85 9.93 -3.44 -19.10
C LEU A 85 10.30 -2.61 -17.88
N GLY A 86 11.01 -3.18 -16.92
CA GLY A 86 11.40 -2.50 -15.69
C GLY A 86 11.69 -3.48 -14.56
N THR A 87 11.71 -2.99 -13.33
CA THR A 87 11.96 -3.78 -12.13
C THR A 87 10.88 -3.53 -11.08
N VAL A 88 10.49 -4.59 -10.37
CA VAL A 88 9.70 -4.48 -9.14
C VAL A 88 10.57 -4.87 -7.97
N MET A 89 10.62 -4.03 -6.95
CA MET A 89 11.18 -4.36 -5.64
C MET A 89 10.04 -4.60 -4.66
N MET A 90 10.13 -5.68 -3.89
CA MET A 90 9.28 -5.97 -2.74
C MET A 90 10.09 -5.83 -1.47
N ASP A 91 9.53 -5.15 -0.47
CA ASP A 91 10.03 -5.11 0.90
C ASP A 91 8.91 -5.56 1.83
N ILE A 92 9.17 -6.54 2.69
CA ILE A 92 8.29 -6.88 3.80
C ILE A 92 9.02 -6.54 5.08
N SER A 93 8.36 -5.79 5.94
CA SER A 93 8.89 -5.43 7.25
C SER A 93 7.80 -5.40 8.31
N VAL A 94 8.21 -5.58 9.56
CA VAL A 94 7.43 -5.17 10.73
C VAL A 94 7.88 -3.78 11.12
N GLN A 95 6.92 -2.92 11.40
CA GLN A 95 7.14 -1.55 11.82
C GLN A 95 6.60 -1.36 13.23
N ARG A 96 7.31 -0.55 14.03
CA ARG A 96 6.81 -0.08 15.32
C ARG A 96 5.85 1.07 15.11
N VAL A 97 4.76 1.08 15.87
CA VAL A 97 3.81 2.21 15.91
C VAL A 97 4.57 3.49 16.30
N PRO A 98 4.59 4.52 15.45
CA PRO A 98 5.28 5.75 15.75
C PRO A 98 4.54 6.53 16.85
N ASN A 99 5.27 7.43 17.51
CA ASN A 99 4.63 8.43 18.36
C ASN A 99 3.71 9.32 17.53
N ASN A 100 2.51 9.61 18.04
CA ASN A 100 1.57 10.56 17.43
C ASN A 100 2.11 11.99 17.54
N LYS A 101 3.02 12.35 16.65
CA LYS A 101 3.69 13.66 16.62
C LYS A 101 2.78 14.74 16.05
N LYS A 102 1.97 14.41 15.04
CA LYS A 102 1.08 15.37 14.38
C LYS A 102 -0.12 15.76 15.23
N LYS A 103 -0.59 14.86 16.12
CA LYS A 103 -1.76 15.08 17.00
C LYS A 103 -2.98 15.58 16.23
N LEU A 104 -3.22 14.99 15.05
CA LEU A 104 -4.17 15.51 14.08
C LEU A 104 -5.60 15.58 14.64
N ILE A 105 -6.02 14.52 15.37
CA ILE A 105 -7.37 14.43 15.95
C ILE A 105 -7.34 14.40 17.48
N HIS A 106 -6.33 13.75 18.06
CA HIS A 106 -6.18 13.64 19.51
C HIS A 106 -4.71 13.69 19.93
N ILE A 107 -4.48 13.95 21.22
CA ILE A 107 -3.15 14.07 21.82
C ILE A 107 -2.53 12.73 22.26
N ASN A 108 -3.36 11.68 22.37
CA ASN A 108 -2.93 10.37 22.84
C ASN A 108 -2.09 9.63 21.79
N ALA A 109 -1.36 8.59 22.22
CA ALA A 109 -0.72 7.64 21.31
C ALA A 109 -1.76 7.01 20.36
N TYR A 110 -1.31 6.56 19.19
CA TYR A 110 -2.18 5.86 18.24
C TYR A 110 -2.65 4.53 18.85
N ASN A 111 -3.96 4.29 18.83
CA ASN A 111 -4.50 2.97 19.11
C ASN A 111 -4.75 2.24 17.80
N ILE A 112 -3.81 1.41 17.34
CA ILE A 112 -3.92 0.77 16.01
C ILE A 112 -4.98 -0.33 15.91
N ALA A 113 -5.63 -0.70 17.01
CA ALA A 113 -6.87 -1.50 16.96
C ALA A 113 -8.06 -0.64 16.51
N ASN A 114 -8.04 0.67 16.80
CA ASN A 114 -8.98 1.61 16.24
C ASN A 114 -8.59 1.90 14.78
N ARG A 115 -9.50 1.59 13.87
CA ARG A 115 -9.24 1.69 12.44
C ARG A 115 -8.93 3.13 12.00
N LEU A 116 -9.62 4.14 12.53
CA LEU A 116 -9.35 5.54 12.19
C LEU A 116 -7.95 5.95 12.66
N ASP A 117 -7.59 5.65 13.90
CA ASP A 117 -6.25 5.93 14.43
C ASP A 117 -5.17 5.25 13.58
N PHE A 118 -5.41 4.02 13.13
CA PHE A 118 -4.48 3.32 12.26
C PHE A 118 -4.32 4.00 10.89
N LEU A 119 -5.42 4.39 10.24
CA LEU A 119 -5.34 5.13 8.97
C LEU A 119 -4.56 6.45 9.12
N LEU A 120 -4.81 7.19 10.20
CA LEU A 120 -4.10 8.45 10.51
C LEU A 120 -2.62 8.23 10.83
N MET A 121 -2.30 7.12 11.49
CA MET A 121 -0.93 6.72 11.76
C MET A 121 -0.18 6.43 10.46
N ILE A 122 -0.79 5.73 9.51
CA ILE A 122 -0.20 5.50 8.18
C ILE A 122 0.07 6.83 7.47
N ASN A 123 -0.90 7.74 7.47
CA ASN A 123 -0.71 9.07 6.90
C ASN A 123 0.46 9.85 7.53
N ASP A 124 0.54 9.88 8.87
CA ASP A 124 1.66 10.53 9.56
C ASP A 124 3.01 9.87 9.20
N THR A 125 3.04 8.54 9.17
CA THR A 125 4.24 7.77 8.82
C THR A 125 4.73 8.09 7.42
N LEU A 126 3.83 8.12 6.44
CA LEU A 126 4.16 8.43 5.04
C LEU A 126 4.66 9.87 4.89
N HIS A 127 4.02 10.85 5.54
CA HIS A 127 4.52 12.23 5.54
C HIS A 127 5.88 12.36 6.24
N GLN A 128 6.11 11.69 7.36
CA GLN A 128 7.43 11.69 8.00
C GLN A 128 8.51 11.10 7.08
N ARG A 129 8.18 10.03 6.34
CA ARG A 129 9.09 9.37 5.40
C ARG A 129 9.41 10.24 4.19
N TYR A 130 8.40 10.86 3.58
CA TYR A 130 8.52 11.47 2.25
C TYR A 130 8.63 13.00 2.25
N ASP A 131 8.12 13.72 3.25
CA ASP A 131 8.21 15.19 3.28
C ASP A 131 9.68 15.66 3.35
N GLU A 132 10.54 14.93 4.05
CA GLU A 132 11.97 15.23 4.11
C GLU A 132 12.68 14.93 2.80
N LEU A 133 12.34 13.82 2.14
CA LEU A 133 12.86 13.49 0.80
C LEU A 133 12.46 14.54 -0.23
N ASN A 134 11.22 15.01 -0.18
CA ASN A 134 10.72 16.08 -1.05
C ASN A 134 11.45 17.41 -0.83
N LYS A 135 11.80 17.77 0.41
CA LYS A 135 12.61 18.98 0.68
C LYS A 135 13.98 18.90 -0.01
N ASN A 136 14.60 17.72 0.01
CA ASN A 136 15.90 17.49 -0.62
C ASN A 136 15.80 17.50 -2.16
N TYR A 137 14.72 16.97 -2.72
CA TYR A 137 14.49 16.90 -4.17
C TYR A 137 14.16 18.27 -4.77
N ARG A 138 13.25 19.04 -4.14
CA ARG A 138 12.88 20.40 -4.57
C ARG A 138 14.04 21.39 -4.54
N GLY A 139 15.02 21.18 -3.66
CA GLY A 139 16.26 21.97 -3.61
C GLY A 139 17.16 21.84 -4.85
N GLN A 140 16.90 20.86 -5.73
CA GLN A 140 17.68 20.59 -6.94
C GLN A 140 17.00 21.10 -8.23
N GLY A 141 15.90 21.84 -8.13
CA GLY A 141 15.30 22.56 -9.28
C GLY A 141 14.35 21.74 -10.17
N GLY A 142 13.95 20.54 -9.76
CA GLY A 142 12.87 19.78 -10.40
C GLY A 142 11.53 19.99 -9.69
N ILE A 143 10.52 20.50 -10.42
CA ILE A 143 9.11 20.58 -9.98
C ILE A 143 8.38 19.27 -10.34
N ASP A 144 8.96 18.46 -11.22
CA ASP A 144 8.41 17.19 -11.68
C ASP A 144 8.96 16.02 -10.83
N GLY A 145 8.08 15.36 -10.07
CA GLY A 145 8.37 14.07 -9.43
C GLY A 145 8.58 14.09 -7.92
N ASP A 146 7.79 14.82 -7.14
CA ASP A 146 7.77 14.62 -5.69
C ASP A 146 7.13 13.28 -5.30
N TYR A 147 7.49 12.78 -4.12
CA TYR A 147 6.72 11.75 -3.45
C TYR A 147 5.38 12.34 -3.01
N SER A 148 4.28 11.90 -3.62
CA SER A 148 2.93 12.39 -3.32
C SER A 148 2.11 11.30 -2.64
N VAL A 149 1.55 11.63 -1.49
CA VAL A 149 0.67 10.77 -0.69
C VAL A 149 -0.56 11.57 -0.32
N ASP A 150 -1.73 11.00 -0.58
CA ASP A 150 -3.00 11.52 -0.13
C ASP A 150 -3.66 10.49 0.80
N PHE A 151 -4.31 10.98 1.86
CA PHE A 151 -5.02 10.14 2.83
C PHE A 151 -6.52 10.08 2.52
N CYS A 152 -7.10 11.23 2.17
CA CYS A 152 -8.49 11.37 1.84
C CYS A 152 -8.76 12.69 1.11
N TYR A 153 -9.88 12.75 0.41
CA TYR A 153 -10.39 13.95 -0.24
C TYR A 153 -11.87 14.19 0.08
N LEU A 154 -12.35 15.38 -0.25
CA LEU A 154 -13.77 15.71 -0.19
C LEU A 154 -14.43 15.52 -1.55
N LEU A 155 -15.45 14.67 -1.61
CA LEU A 155 -16.35 14.57 -2.75
C LEU A 155 -17.70 15.19 -2.36
N GLY A 156 -17.90 16.45 -2.75
CA GLY A 156 -19.03 17.23 -2.25
C GLY A 156 -18.95 17.37 -0.72
N SER A 157 -19.88 16.72 0.01
CA SER A 157 -19.87 16.73 1.48
C SER A 157 -19.30 15.45 2.11
N GLU A 158 -18.93 14.47 1.31
CA GLU A 158 -18.45 13.16 1.78
C GLU A 158 -16.93 13.17 1.86
N ILE A 159 -16.37 12.50 2.88
CA ILE A 159 -14.93 12.28 3.01
C ILE A 159 -14.66 10.89 2.44
N GLU A 160 -13.90 10.84 1.37
CA GLU A 160 -13.51 9.61 0.68
C GLU A 160 -12.04 9.30 0.99
N SER A 161 -11.74 8.03 1.27
CA SER A 161 -10.37 7.60 1.53
C SER A 161 -9.63 7.36 0.22
N ASP A 162 -8.38 7.84 0.14
CA ASP A 162 -7.44 7.42 -0.90
C ASP A 162 -6.82 6.04 -0.60
N TYR A 163 -7.00 5.55 0.63
CA TYR A 163 -6.59 4.20 1.00
C TYR A 163 -7.64 3.18 0.62
N ARG A 164 -7.19 2.06 0.08
CA ARG A 164 -8.04 0.98 -0.43
C ARG A 164 -8.18 -0.15 0.58
N ASP A 165 -9.37 -0.73 0.61
CA ASP A 165 -9.65 -1.97 1.32
C ASP A 165 -9.31 -3.17 0.43
N TYR A 166 -8.40 -4.02 0.89
CA TYR A 166 -8.10 -5.30 0.27
C TYR A 166 -8.51 -6.45 1.18
N ASN A 167 -8.98 -7.56 0.60
CA ASN A 167 -9.29 -8.78 1.34
C ASN A 167 -8.48 -9.94 0.76
N TYR A 168 -7.44 -10.34 1.48
CA TYR A 168 -6.53 -11.41 1.09
C TYR A 168 -6.59 -12.52 2.15
N ASN A 169 -6.82 -13.76 1.71
CA ASN A 169 -7.07 -14.93 2.57
C ASN A 169 -8.07 -14.72 3.72
N GLY A 170 -9.13 -13.94 3.46
CA GLY A 170 -10.16 -13.65 4.46
C GLY A 170 -9.74 -12.62 5.51
N GLN A 171 -8.61 -11.95 5.32
CA GLN A 171 -8.14 -10.87 6.18
C GLN A 171 -8.12 -9.54 5.43
N LYS A 172 -8.47 -8.48 6.17
CA LYS A 172 -8.50 -7.14 5.61
C LYS A 172 -7.13 -6.48 5.73
N TRP A 173 -6.69 -5.91 4.61
CA TRP A 173 -5.46 -5.14 4.48
C TRP A 173 -5.81 -3.74 4.01
N ILE A 174 -5.12 -2.75 4.54
CA ILE A 174 -5.24 -1.37 4.07
C ILE A 174 -4.13 -1.15 3.07
N GLY A 175 -4.49 -0.74 1.86
CA GLY A 175 -3.54 -0.38 0.82
C GLY A 175 -3.41 1.12 0.64
N TYR A 176 -2.19 1.59 0.43
CA TYR A 176 -1.90 2.97 0.06
C TYR A 176 -1.03 3.01 -1.18
N THR A 177 -1.04 4.15 -1.86
CA THR A 177 -0.22 4.41 -3.05
C THR A 177 0.57 5.69 -2.86
N VAL A 178 1.82 5.68 -3.27
CA VAL A 178 2.69 6.86 -3.33
C VAL A 178 3.20 6.99 -4.76
N THR A 179 2.90 8.11 -5.39
CA THR A 179 3.56 8.48 -6.64
C THR A 179 4.95 8.98 -6.29
N ALA A 180 5.98 8.50 -6.98
CA ALA A 180 7.37 8.82 -6.71
C ALA A 180 8.07 9.40 -7.97
N PRO A 181 9.25 10.04 -7.82
CA PRO A 181 10.01 10.55 -8.95
C PRO A 181 10.28 9.50 -10.03
N ASN A 182 10.58 9.96 -11.25
CA ASN A 182 10.93 9.10 -12.40
C ASN A 182 9.84 8.07 -12.77
N ALA A 183 8.56 8.44 -12.65
CA ALA A 183 7.41 7.58 -12.92
C ALA A 183 7.38 6.29 -12.08
N GLN A 184 8.03 6.30 -10.91
CA GLN A 184 7.94 5.22 -9.95
C GLN A 184 6.58 5.25 -9.26
N LEU A 185 6.05 4.06 -9.01
CA LEU A 185 4.84 3.86 -8.22
C LEU A 185 5.20 3.00 -7.02
N ILE A 186 4.82 3.43 -5.83
CA ILE A 186 4.98 2.64 -4.61
C ILE A 186 3.59 2.26 -4.14
N VAL A 187 3.34 0.97 -3.96
CA VAL A 187 2.09 0.44 -3.40
C VAL A 187 2.42 -0.27 -2.10
N GLY A 188 1.75 0.09 -1.02
CA GLY A 188 1.92 -0.56 0.27
C GLY A 188 0.65 -1.24 0.74
N LEU A 189 0.80 -2.33 1.49
CA LEU A 189 -0.25 -3.08 2.16
C LEU A 189 0.13 -3.22 3.63
N VAL A 190 -0.78 -2.81 4.52
CA VAL A 190 -0.53 -2.78 5.96
C VAL A 190 -1.62 -3.48 6.75
N THR A 191 -1.21 -4.14 7.84
CA THR A 191 -2.12 -4.70 8.84
C THR A 191 -1.46 -4.70 10.22
N PRO A 192 -2.17 -4.37 11.32
CA PRO A 192 -1.66 -4.49 12.68
C PRO A 192 -1.20 -5.93 13.01
N VAL A 193 -0.19 -6.08 13.85
CA VAL A 193 0.21 -7.40 14.40
C VAL A 193 0.01 -7.44 15.91
N THR A 194 0.39 -6.37 16.60
CA THR A 194 0.15 -6.19 18.04
C THR A 194 -0.42 -4.80 18.29
N GLN A 195 -0.55 -4.36 19.54
CA GLN A 195 -0.91 -2.97 19.84
C GLN A 195 0.20 -1.98 19.48
N ASP A 196 1.44 -2.44 19.34
CA ASP A 196 2.63 -1.60 19.19
C ASP A 196 3.36 -1.82 17.86
N THR A 197 2.92 -2.79 17.04
CA THR A 197 3.57 -3.14 15.78
C THR A 197 2.57 -3.51 14.67
N TYR A 198 2.96 -3.29 13.43
CA TYR A 198 2.20 -3.63 12.22
C TYR A 198 3.14 -4.17 11.13
N ILE A 199 2.61 -4.97 10.20
CA ILE A 199 3.34 -5.39 8.99
C ILE A 199 3.10 -4.37 7.90
N GLU A 200 4.16 -4.06 7.16
CA GLU A 200 4.15 -3.26 5.94
C GLU A 200 4.80 -4.10 4.82
N LEU A 201 4.01 -4.42 3.79
CA LEU A 201 4.49 -4.96 2.52
C LEU A 201 4.48 -3.82 1.51
N VAL A 202 5.62 -3.53 0.88
CA VAL A 202 5.77 -2.45 -0.10
C VAL A 202 6.27 -3.02 -1.41
N PHE A 203 5.59 -2.69 -2.50
CA PHE A 203 6.07 -2.86 -3.86
C PHE A 203 6.49 -1.52 -4.44
N THR A 204 7.72 -1.42 -4.93
CA THR A 204 8.22 -0.28 -5.70
C THR A 204 8.34 -0.70 -7.17
N PHE A 205 7.47 -0.14 -7.99
CA PHE A 205 7.37 -0.37 -9.43
C PHE A 205 8.22 0.69 -10.15
N SER A 206 9.26 0.26 -10.86
CA SER A 206 10.18 1.14 -11.60
C SER A 206 10.23 0.75 -13.08
N PRO A 207 9.42 1.38 -13.96
CA PRO A 207 9.46 1.14 -15.39
C PRO A 207 10.78 1.65 -16.00
N ASN A 208 11.26 0.97 -17.03
CA ASN A 208 12.36 1.49 -17.86
C ASN A 208 11.86 2.71 -18.66
N HIS A 209 12.76 3.66 -18.94
CA HIS A 209 12.42 4.90 -19.68
C HIS A 209 11.78 4.68 -21.05
N ASP A 210 12.08 3.56 -21.70
CA ASP A 210 11.61 3.21 -23.03
C ASP A 210 10.42 2.23 -23.02
N ALA A 211 9.88 1.91 -21.84
CA ALA A 211 8.70 1.07 -21.67
C ALA A 211 7.45 1.92 -21.38
N SER A 212 6.29 1.47 -21.87
CA SER A 212 5.01 2.09 -21.50
C SER A 212 4.71 1.77 -20.02
N PRO A 213 4.43 2.76 -19.16
CA PRO A 213 4.12 2.52 -17.75
C PRO A 213 2.94 1.56 -17.56
N ASN A 214 1.89 1.69 -18.36
CA ASN A 214 0.71 0.81 -18.28
C ASN A 214 1.08 -0.64 -18.63
N GLU A 215 1.86 -0.83 -19.70
CA GLU A 215 2.29 -2.18 -20.10
C GLU A 215 3.19 -2.83 -19.03
N PHE A 216 4.08 -2.05 -18.42
CA PHE A 216 4.89 -2.52 -17.31
C PHE A 216 4.02 -2.92 -16.11
N LEU A 217 3.07 -2.06 -15.71
CA LEU A 217 2.20 -2.32 -14.57
C LEU A 217 1.33 -3.56 -14.78
N ASP A 218 0.78 -3.77 -15.97
CA ASP A 218 -0.04 -4.96 -16.28
C ASP A 218 0.75 -6.26 -16.05
N VAL A 219 2.00 -6.33 -16.51
CA VAL A 219 2.85 -7.52 -16.34
C VAL A 219 3.39 -7.62 -14.90
N ALA A 220 3.77 -6.50 -14.30
CA ALA A 220 4.26 -6.44 -12.94
C ALA A 220 3.20 -6.93 -11.94
N HIS A 221 1.94 -6.51 -12.13
CA HIS A 221 0.81 -6.87 -11.29
C HIS A 221 0.54 -8.38 -11.29
N MET A 222 0.74 -9.07 -12.42
CA MET A 222 0.64 -10.55 -12.45
C MET A 222 1.64 -11.22 -11.51
N THR A 223 2.79 -10.60 -11.25
CA THR A 223 3.80 -11.12 -10.31
C THR A 223 3.44 -10.78 -8.88
N THR A 224 3.00 -9.54 -8.60
CA THR A 224 2.71 -9.09 -7.23
C THR A 224 1.39 -9.63 -6.70
N GLN A 225 0.35 -9.75 -7.54
CA GLN A 225 -0.97 -10.22 -7.12
C GLN A 225 -0.91 -11.62 -6.48
N LEU A 226 -0.07 -12.53 -7.01
CA LEU A 226 0.11 -13.87 -6.43
C LEU A 226 0.68 -13.83 -5.01
N ILE A 227 1.51 -12.82 -4.71
CA ILE A 227 2.06 -12.57 -3.38
C ILE A 227 0.97 -11.98 -2.49
N GLU A 228 0.28 -10.95 -2.97
CA GLU A 228 -0.80 -10.27 -2.27
C GLU A 228 -1.93 -11.24 -1.86
N ASP A 229 -2.37 -12.09 -2.78
CA ASP A 229 -3.40 -13.11 -2.56
C ASP A 229 -3.01 -14.15 -1.50
N SER A 230 -1.71 -14.29 -1.19
CA SER A 230 -1.18 -15.26 -0.23
C SER A 230 -1.00 -14.72 1.19
N LEU A 231 -1.19 -13.42 1.39
CA LEU A 231 -0.95 -12.76 2.67
C LEU A 231 -1.93 -13.23 3.75
N ARG A 232 -1.42 -13.57 4.93
CA ARG A 232 -2.22 -13.90 6.11
C ARG A 232 -1.40 -13.82 7.40
N VAL A 233 -1.97 -13.28 8.46
CA VAL A 233 -1.43 -13.31 9.83
C VAL A 233 -2.28 -14.25 10.68
N ASN A 234 -1.69 -15.33 11.18
CA ASN A 234 -2.31 -16.15 12.21
C ASN A 234 -1.95 -15.58 13.59
N TYR A 235 -2.86 -14.80 14.17
CA TYR A 235 -2.64 -14.15 15.46
C TYR A 235 -2.58 -15.16 16.61
N ALA A 236 -1.62 -14.94 17.51
CA ALA A 236 -1.50 -15.69 18.75
C ALA A 236 -2.81 -15.66 19.55
N ALA A 237 -3.13 -16.74 20.25
CA ALA A 237 -4.43 -16.89 20.93
C ALA A 237 -4.69 -15.80 21.99
N ASN A 238 -3.63 -15.30 22.62
CA ASN A 238 -3.66 -14.26 23.65
C ASN A 238 -3.44 -12.84 23.08
N ASN A 239 -3.41 -12.67 21.76
CA ASN A 239 -3.18 -11.36 21.17
C ASN A 239 -4.40 -10.45 21.38
N PRO A 240 -4.25 -9.28 22.04
CA PRO A 240 -5.37 -8.43 22.41
C PRO A 240 -6.09 -7.76 21.23
N ILE A 241 -5.45 -7.62 20.07
CA ILE A 241 -6.07 -7.00 18.89
C ILE A 241 -6.76 -8.02 17.98
N LYS A 242 -6.52 -9.32 18.18
CA LYS A 242 -7.00 -10.40 17.32
C LYS A 242 -8.48 -10.30 16.99
N GLN A 243 -9.32 -10.16 18.02
CA GLN A 243 -10.78 -10.10 17.84
C GLN A 243 -11.20 -8.94 16.94
N VAL A 244 -10.59 -7.78 17.13
CA VAL A 244 -10.92 -6.57 16.37
C VAL A 244 -10.48 -6.72 14.91
N ILE A 245 -9.25 -7.19 14.66
CA ILE A 245 -8.74 -7.33 13.29
C ILE A 245 -9.43 -8.46 12.52
N GLU A 246 -9.68 -9.61 13.16
CA GLU A 246 -10.28 -10.77 12.47
C GLU A 246 -11.80 -10.66 12.31
N ASN A 247 -12.52 -9.99 13.22
CA ASN A 247 -13.99 -10.01 13.22
C ASN A 247 -14.65 -8.64 12.99
N GLU A 248 -14.04 -7.53 13.40
CA GLU A 248 -14.67 -6.21 13.28
C GLU A 248 -14.24 -5.52 11.99
N TRP A 249 -12.94 -5.48 11.72
CA TRP A 249 -12.40 -4.81 10.53
C TRP A 249 -12.97 -5.30 9.20
N PRO A 250 -13.18 -6.62 8.96
CA PRO A 250 -13.77 -7.09 7.72
C PRO A 250 -15.14 -6.49 7.41
N ASN A 251 -15.89 -6.07 8.44
CA ASN A 251 -17.26 -5.56 8.33
C ASN A 251 -17.36 -4.04 8.19
N THR A 252 -16.24 -3.33 8.08
CA THR A 252 -16.24 -1.86 7.89
C THR A 252 -15.19 -1.46 6.87
N THR A 253 -15.55 -0.58 5.95
CA THR A 253 -14.67 0.03 4.96
C THR A 253 -13.95 1.26 5.51
N ASN A 254 -12.90 1.70 4.82
CA ASN A 254 -12.23 2.96 5.12
C ASN A 254 -13.20 4.15 5.03
N ASN A 255 -14.03 4.19 3.98
CA ASN A 255 -15.02 5.25 3.79
C ASN A 255 -16.08 5.28 4.89
N GLU A 256 -16.62 4.13 5.30
CA GLU A 256 -17.56 4.06 6.43
C GLU A 256 -16.90 4.54 7.72
N THR A 257 -15.64 4.18 7.94
CA THR A 257 -14.85 4.64 9.09
C THR A 257 -14.69 6.16 9.08
N LEU A 258 -14.37 6.77 7.94
CA LEU A 258 -14.26 8.22 7.81
C LEU A 258 -15.62 8.91 7.99
N ALA A 259 -16.69 8.35 7.41
CA ALA A 259 -18.04 8.88 7.52
C ALA A 259 -18.54 8.92 8.96
N LEU A 260 -18.31 7.87 9.74
CA LEU A 260 -18.66 7.80 11.18
C LEU A 260 -17.98 8.89 12.02
N HIS A 261 -16.83 9.40 11.56
CA HIS A 261 -16.01 10.37 12.27
C HIS A 261 -15.95 11.75 11.58
N LYS A 262 -16.77 11.97 10.54
CA LYS A 262 -16.72 13.14 9.67
C LYS A 262 -16.61 14.47 10.42
N ASP A 263 -17.47 14.72 11.40
CA ASP A 263 -17.49 16.01 12.13
C ASP A 263 -16.19 16.29 12.88
N LYS A 264 -15.51 15.24 13.35
CA LYS A 264 -14.21 15.32 14.01
C LYS A 264 -13.05 15.49 13.01
N LEU A 265 -13.25 15.08 11.76
CA LEU A 265 -12.25 15.06 10.70
C LEU A 265 -12.23 16.34 9.87
N LEU A 266 -13.38 16.98 9.67
CA LEU A 266 -13.53 18.08 8.72
C LEU A 266 -12.59 19.26 8.99
N ILE A 267 -12.57 19.78 10.23
CA ILE A 267 -11.72 20.92 10.57
C ILE A 267 -10.23 20.54 10.57
N PRO A 268 -9.80 19.43 11.21
CA PRO A 268 -8.39 19.05 11.20
C PRO A 268 -7.80 18.80 9.81
N LEU A 269 -8.58 18.21 8.90
CA LEU A 269 -8.08 17.82 7.57
C LEU A 269 -8.21 18.95 6.55
N PHE A 270 -9.31 19.70 6.57
CA PHE A 270 -9.61 20.68 5.53
C PHE A 270 -9.55 22.12 6.02
N GLY A 271 -9.42 22.36 7.32
CA GLY A 271 -9.28 23.69 7.92
C GLY A 271 -10.59 24.30 8.44
N PRO A 272 -10.51 25.42 9.17
CA PRO A 272 -11.62 25.96 9.97
C PRO A 272 -12.83 26.41 9.16
N ASN A 273 -12.62 26.87 7.93
CA ASN A 273 -13.70 27.39 7.06
C ASN A 273 -14.39 26.31 6.23
N ILE A 274 -14.16 25.02 6.53
CA ILE A 274 -14.68 23.94 5.71
C ILE A 274 -16.21 23.91 5.63
N TYR A 275 -16.90 24.11 6.75
CA TYR A 275 -18.37 24.10 6.76
C TYR A 275 -18.96 25.19 5.84
N GLN A 276 -18.39 26.39 5.87
CA GLN A 276 -18.79 27.47 4.97
C GLN A 276 -18.55 27.09 3.50
N ARG A 277 -17.39 26.52 3.17
CA ARG A 277 -17.09 26.07 1.79
C ARG A 277 -18.05 24.98 1.32
N LEU A 278 -18.45 24.06 2.19
CA LEU A 278 -19.42 23.02 1.88
C LEU A 278 -20.81 23.62 1.59
N GLU A 279 -21.27 24.57 2.41
CA GLU A 279 -22.54 25.28 2.18
C GLU A 279 -22.53 26.07 0.86
N GLU A 280 -21.44 26.78 0.57
CA GLU A 280 -21.28 27.53 -0.69
C GLU A 280 -21.26 26.59 -1.90
N SER A 281 -20.59 25.44 -1.80
CA SER A 281 -20.57 24.43 -2.84
C SER A 281 -21.96 23.85 -3.10
N GLN A 282 -22.72 23.53 -2.05
CA GLN A 282 -24.10 23.03 -2.16
C GLN A 282 -25.04 24.06 -2.81
N LYS A 283 -24.92 25.35 -2.46
CA LYS A 283 -25.71 26.43 -3.08
C LYS A 283 -25.42 26.51 -4.59
N LYS A 284 -24.15 26.54 -4.98
CA LYS A 284 -23.73 26.57 -6.39
C LYS A 284 -24.22 25.36 -7.17
N ALA A 285 -24.14 24.16 -6.58
CA ALA A 285 -24.63 22.94 -7.21
C ALA A 285 -26.16 22.97 -7.42
N LEU A 286 -26.92 23.51 -6.46
CA LEU A 286 -28.36 23.68 -6.58
C LEU A 286 -28.74 24.73 -7.63
N GLU A 287 -27.99 25.83 -7.72
CA GLU A 287 -28.16 26.85 -8.77
C GLU A 287 -27.89 26.27 -10.15
N LEU A 288 -26.77 25.58 -10.34
CA LEU A 288 -26.42 24.91 -11.59
C LEU A 288 -27.50 23.89 -11.99
N LYS A 289 -28.00 23.10 -11.04
CA LYS A 289 -29.09 22.14 -11.32
C LYS A 289 -30.35 22.85 -11.83
N LYS A 290 -30.74 23.99 -11.22
CA LYS A 290 -31.88 24.77 -11.70
C LYS A 290 -31.67 25.33 -13.11
N GLU A 291 -30.45 25.72 -13.45
CA GLU A 291 -30.10 26.17 -14.81
C GLU A 291 -30.17 25.03 -15.82
N LEU A 292 -29.64 23.86 -15.49
CA LEU A 292 -29.68 22.67 -16.35
C LEU A 292 -31.08 22.09 -16.52
N ASP A 293 -31.91 22.17 -15.49
CA ASP A 293 -33.32 21.73 -15.51
C ASP A 293 -34.25 22.77 -16.17
N ARG A 294 -33.72 23.92 -16.62
CA ARG A 294 -34.51 24.93 -17.33
C ARG A 294 -34.91 24.36 -18.69
N PRO A 295 -36.20 24.45 -19.09
CA PRO A 295 -36.62 24.00 -20.41
C PRO A 295 -35.79 24.73 -21.48
N LEU A 296 -35.30 23.98 -22.47
CA LEU A 296 -34.68 24.58 -23.66
C LEU A 296 -35.76 25.46 -24.32
N GLU A 297 -35.52 26.77 -24.34
CA GLU A 297 -36.37 27.69 -25.10
C GLU A 297 -36.20 27.34 -26.60
N GLU A 298 -37.32 27.00 -27.27
CA GLU A 298 -37.40 26.73 -28.71
C GLU A 298 -37.09 27.97 -29.57
#